data_AF-A0A2V8L9Q3-F1
#
_entry.id   AF-A0A2V8L9Q3-F1
#
_cell.length_a   1.000
_cell.length_b   1.000
_cell.length_c   1.000
_cell.angle_alpha   90.00
_cell.angle_beta   90.00
_cell.angle_gamma   90.00
#
_symmetry.space_group_name_H-M   'P 1'
#
loop_
_entity.id
_entity.type
_entity.pdbx_description
1 polymer ?
#
loop_
_entity_poly.entity_id
_entity_poly.type
_entity_poly.pdbx_seq_one_letter_code
_entity_poly.pdbx_strand_id
1 'polypeptide(L)'
;MQNLIEGLLKHFDSGTLTRRELMQGLALLAAGSATAAPAETTLQGASINHVSILSSDIQRSGDWYTKMFNLSRLSTKEENNYMVGLGKSHLSIHPVPKGKTPGTIDHFCIGLDKFNESAVIAELKRRGANPAGLHVKDPDGLSVQLNSIDGHA
;
A
#
# COMPACT_ATOMS: atom_id res chain seq x y z
N MET A 1 25.99 -0.24 20.13
CA MET A 1 27.00 -0.24 19.04
C MET A 1 28.38 0.18 19.55
N GLN A 2 28.50 1.27 20.32
CA GLN A 2 29.77 1.73 20.93
C GLN A 2 30.52 0.63 21.70
N ASN A 3 29.87 -0.09 22.63
CA ASN A 3 30.51 -1.17 23.40
C ASN A 3 31.09 -2.31 22.53
N LEU A 4 30.54 -2.55 21.33
CA LEU A 4 31.03 -3.58 20.42
C LEU A 4 32.29 -3.11 19.67
N ILE A 5 32.31 -1.84 19.27
CA ILE A 5 33.46 -1.21 18.61
C ILE A 5 34.62 -1.10 19.60
N GLU A 6 34.36 -0.69 20.84
CA GLU A 6 35.36 -0.68 21.92
C GLU A 6 35.93 -2.07 22.21
N GLY A 7 35.08 -3.11 22.15
CA GLY A 7 35.53 -4.50 22.26
C GLY A 7 36.49 -4.89 21.14
N LEU A 8 36.15 -4.62 19.87
CA LEU A 8 37.01 -4.93 18.72
C LEU A 8 38.36 -4.20 18.80
N LEU A 9 38.37 -2.93 19.24
CA LEU A 9 39.59 -2.15 19.42
C LEU A 9 40.49 -2.73 20.52
N LYS A 10 39.93 -3.10 21.69
CA LYS A 10 40.70 -3.72 22.78
C LYS A 10 41.36 -5.05 22.38
N HIS A 11 40.70 -5.85 21.54
CA HIS A 11 41.26 -7.11 21.06
C HIS A 11 42.36 -6.86 20.00
N PHE A 12 42.22 -5.83 19.17
CA PHE A 12 43.29 -5.41 18.27
C PHE A 12 44.52 -4.90 19.02
N ASP A 13 44.34 -4.02 20.01
CA ASP A 13 45.44 -3.45 20.81
C ASP A 13 46.18 -4.51 21.64
N SER A 14 45.50 -5.57 22.05
CA SER A 14 46.10 -6.72 22.73
C SER A 14 46.76 -7.74 21.78
N GLY A 15 46.71 -7.50 20.46
CA GLY A 15 47.29 -8.39 19.44
C GLY A 15 46.49 -9.68 19.19
N THR A 16 45.31 -9.81 19.80
CA THR A 16 44.42 -10.98 19.63
C THR A 16 43.59 -10.91 18.36
N LEU A 17 43.49 -9.73 17.72
CA LEU A 17 42.95 -9.56 16.37
C LEU A 17 44.00 -8.95 15.44
N THR A 18 44.00 -9.43 14.20
CA THR A 18 44.77 -8.81 13.11
C THR A 18 44.03 -7.59 12.56
N ARG A 19 44.77 -6.70 11.87
CA ARG A 19 44.20 -5.53 11.19
C ARG A 19 43.10 -5.92 10.20
N ARG A 20 43.21 -7.11 9.56
CA ARG A 20 42.22 -7.62 8.61
C ARG A 20 40.92 -8.01 9.30
N GLU A 21 40.99 -8.71 10.43
CA GLU A 21 39.82 -9.13 11.19
C GLU A 21 39.10 -7.93 11.82
N LEU A 22 39.84 -6.93 12.30
CA LEU A 22 39.26 -5.67 12.75
C LEU A 22 38.47 -4.97 11.64
N MET A 23 39.05 -4.86 10.44
CA MET A 23 38.34 -4.26 9.28
C MET A 23 37.10 -5.06 8.88
N GLN A 24 37.14 -6.39 8.96
CA GLN A 24 35.98 -7.24 8.68
C GLN A 24 34.88 -7.07 9.73
N GLY A 25 35.23 -7.02 11.02
CA GLY A 25 34.27 -6.77 12.11
C GLY A 25 33.60 -5.41 12.00
N LEU A 26 34.35 -4.36 11.67
CA LEU A 26 33.81 -3.02 11.43
C LEU A 26 32.93 -2.98 10.17
N ALA A 27 33.30 -3.68 9.10
CA ALA A 27 32.49 -3.77 7.89
C ALA A 27 31.15 -4.47 8.14
N LEU A 28 31.13 -5.55 8.93
CA LEU A 28 29.89 -6.23 9.34
C LEU A 28 28.99 -5.34 10.20
N LEU A 29 29.58 -4.53 11.10
CA LEU A 29 28.82 -3.56 11.89
C LEU A 29 28.23 -2.43 11.04
N ALA A 30 28.97 -1.95 10.04
CA ALA A 30 28.48 -0.97 9.08
C ALA A 30 27.36 -1.54 8.19
N ALA A 31 27.49 -2.79 7.73
CA ALA A 31 26.45 -3.47 6.96
C ALA A 31 25.17 -3.73 7.77
N GLY A 32 25.29 -4.05 9.06
CA GLY A 32 24.15 -4.17 9.98
C GLY A 32 23.49 -2.84 10.34
N SER A 33 24.15 -1.72 10.03
CA SER A 33 23.64 -0.35 10.24
C SER A 33 23.06 0.27 8.98
N ALA A 34 23.12 -0.42 7.84
CA ALA A 34 22.47 0.00 6.61
C ALA A 34 20.95 -0.17 6.75
N THR A 35 20.31 0.75 7.47
CA THR A 35 18.90 1.02 7.25
C THR A 35 18.78 1.45 5.80
N ALA A 36 18.20 0.60 4.95
CA ALA A 36 17.79 1.03 3.62
C ALA A 36 17.01 2.33 3.82
N ALA A 37 17.49 3.43 3.24
CA ALA A 37 16.72 4.67 3.23
C ALA A 37 15.33 4.30 2.69
N PRO A 38 14.24 4.71 3.38
CA PRO A 38 12.91 4.43 2.87
C PRO A 38 12.87 4.94 1.43
N ALA A 39 12.54 4.06 0.49
CA ALA A 39 12.32 4.47 -0.89
C ALA A 39 11.42 5.71 -0.86
N GLU A 40 11.83 6.79 -1.51
CA GLU A 40 11.00 7.98 -1.63
C GLU A 40 9.71 7.59 -2.35
N THR A 41 8.67 7.27 -1.56
CA THR A 41 7.32 7.17 -2.07
C THR A 41 6.81 8.58 -2.22
N THR A 42 6.77 9.04 -3.46
CA THR A 42 5.91 10.15 -3.83
C THR A 42 4.48 9.61 -3.82
N LEU A 43 3.59 10.16 -2.98
CA LEU A 43 2.14 9.97 -3.13
C LEU A 43 1.62 10.74 -4.34
N GLN A 44 2.27 10.55 -5.48
CA GLN A 44 1.88 11.10 -6.77
C GLN A 44 0.78 10.20 -7.31
N GLY A 45 -0.45 10.70 -7.29
CA GLY A 45 -1.57 10.04 -7.96
C GLY A 45 -1.35 10.04 -9.47
N ALA A 46 -1.55 8.89 -10.09
CA ALA A 46 -1.35 8.68 -11.52
C ALA A 46 -2.62 8.20 -12.25
N SER A 47 -3.51 7.50 -11.54
CA SER A 47 -4.76 6.98 -12.10
C SER A 47 -5.87 6.88 -11.04
N ILE A 48 -7.10 6.68 -11.52
CA ILE A 48 -8.09 5.97 -10.72
C ILE A 48 -7.78 4.47 -10.88
N ASN A 49 -7.44 3.81 -9.78
CA ASN A 49 -7.29 2.35 -9.78
C ASN A 49 -8.69 1.71 -9.86
N HIS A 50 -9.60 2.13 -8.98
CA HIS A 50 -10.99 1.72 -9.03
C HIS A 50 -11.92 2.68 -8.31
N VAL A 51 -13.21 2.52 -8.56
CA VAL A 51 -14.29 3.09 -7.74
C VAL A 51 -15.05 1.94 -7.12
N SER A 52 -15.43 2.08 -5.85
CA SER A 52 -16.23 1.12 -5.13
C SER A 52 -17.59 1.74 -4.80
N ILE A 53 -18.67 1.03 -5.15
CA ILE A 53 -20.05 1.44 -4.89
C ILE A 53 -20.78 0.43 -4.01
N LEU A 54 -21.75 0.94 -3.24
CA LEU A 54 -22.62 0.12 -2.42
C LEU A 54 -23.91 -0.23 -3.17
N SER A 55 -24.25 -1.51 -3.18
CA SER A 55 -25.49 -2.00 -3.78
C SER A 55 -26.26 -2.91 -2.83
N SER A 56 -27.59 -2.77 -2.87
CA SER A 56 -28.52 -3.68 -2.19
C SER A 56 -28.55 -5.07 -2.84
N ASP A 57 -28.13 -5.17 -4.10
CA ASP A 57 -28.06 -6.42 -4.86
C ASP A 57 -26.88 -6.32 -5.84
N ILE A 58 -25.77 -6.94 -5.46
CA ILE A 58 -24.51 -6.87 -6.21
C ILE A 58 -24.61 -7.60 -7.55
N GLN A 59 -25.37 -8.69 -7.65
CA GLN A 59 -25.52 -9.45 -8.90
C GLN A 59 -26.34 -8.65 -9.90
N ARG A 60 -27.51 -8.15 -9.49
CA ARG A 60 -28.36 -7.31 -10.34
C ARG A 60 -27.62 -6.06 -10.84
N SER A 61 -26.81 -5.45 -9.99
CA SER A 61 -26.05 -4.24 -10.36
C SER A 61 -24.91 -4.56 -11.31
N GLY A 62 -24.11 -5.59 -11.00
CA GLY A 62 -23.00 -6.03 -11.85
C GLY A 62 -23.46 -6.45 -13.24
N ASP A 63 -24.54 -7.22 -13.33
CA ASP A 63 -25.13 -7.64 -14.60
C ASP A 63 -25.67 -6.44 -15.40
N TRP A 64 -26.24 -5.44 -14.73
CA TRP A 64 -26.67 -4.21 -15.37
C TRP A 64 -25.49 -3.44 -15.98
N TYR A 65 -24.38 -3.25 -15.24
CA TYR A 65 -23.19 -2.57 -15.78
C TYR A 65 -22.56 -3.33 -16.95
N THR A 66 -22.46 -4.66 -16.81
CA THR A 66 -21.97 -5.58 -17.85
C THR A 66 -22.81 -5.42 -19.13
N LYS A 67 -24.14 -5.46 -19.02
CA LYS A 67 -25.05 -5.37 -20.17
C LYS A 67 -25.15 -3.98 -20.77
N MET A 68 -25.29 -2.96 -19.92
CA MET A 68 -25.56 -1.58 -20.36
C MET A 68 -24.35 -0.97 -21.08
N PHE A 69 -23.15 -1.28 -20.60
CA PHE A 69 -21.91 -0.68 -21.12
C PHE A 69 -20.96 -1.68 -21.76
N ASN A 70 -21.40 -2.92 -21.97
CA ASN A 70 -20.59 -3.99 -22.55
C ASN A 70 -19.26 -4.22 -21.80
N LEU A 71 -19.32 -4.18 -20.46
CA LEU A 71 -18.15 -4.40 -19.60
C LEU A 71 -17.95 -5.89 -19.34
N SER A 72 -16.72 -6.29 -19.05
CA SER A 72 -16.41 -7.66 -18.66
C SER A 72 -16.37 -7.80 -17.16
N ARG A 73 -17.02 -8.85 -16.63
CA ARG A 73 -16.85 -9.26 -15.24
C ARG A 73 -15.40 -9.71 -15.02
N LEU A 74 -14.78 -9.21 -13.97
CA LEU A 74 -13.46 -9.61 -13.54
C LEU A 74 -13.55 -10.74 -12.52
N SER A 75 -12.54 -11.62 -12.51
CA SER A 75 -12.38 -12.59 -11.43
C SER A 75 -11.96 -11.86 -10.15
N THR A 76 -12.47 -12.31 -9.01
CA THR A 76 -12.09 -11.79 -7.70
C THR A 76 -12.06 -12.91 -6.68
N LYS A 77 -11.16 -12.80 -5.71
CA LYS A 77 -11.08 -13.71 -4.56
C LYS A 77 -12.06 -13.31 -3.44
N GLU A 78 -12.70 -12.16 -3.56
CA GLU A 78 -13.66 -11.66 -2.58
C GLU A 78 -15.04 -12.25 -2.85
N GLU A 79 -15.52 -13.13 -1.96
CA GLU A 79 -16.80 -13.84 -2.13
C GLU A 79 -18.03 -12.93 -2.23
N ASN A 80 -17.95 -11.70 -1.71
CA ASN A 80 -19.04 -10.72 -1.68
C ASN A 80 -18.71 -9.44 -2.48
N ASN A 81 -18.09 -9.60 -3.64
CA ASN A 81 -17.79 -8.49 -4.54
C ASN A 81 -18.16 -8.87 -5.99
N TYR A 82 -18.73 -7.91 -6.73
CA TYR A 82 -18.88 -8.00 -8.17
C TYR A 82 -18.01 -6.93 -8.82
N MET A 83 -16.99 -7.34 -9.55
CA MET A 83 -16.06 -6.43 -10.23
C MET A 83 -16.28 -6.43 -11.74
N VAL A 84 -16.31 -5.25 -12.35
CA VAL A 84 -16.35 -5.09 -13.81
C VAL A 84 -15.19 -4.21 -14.29
N GLY A 85 -14.55 -4.60 -15.39
CA GLY A 85 -13.39 -3.90 -15.93
C GLY A 85 -13.77 -2.62 -16.69
N LEU A 86 -12.95 -1.59 -16.54
CA LEU A 86 -13.09 -0.26 -17.16
C LEU A 86 -11.71 0.25 -17.62
N GLY A 87 -11.27 -0.18 -18.81
CA GLY A 87 -9.92 0.13 -19.29
C GLY A 87 -8.85 -0.44 -18.35
N LYS A 88 -7.99 0.43 -17.81
CA LYS A 88 -6.99 0.05 -16.78
C LYS A 88 -7.53 0.07 -15.35
N SER A 89 -8.77 0.52 -15.18
CA SER A 89 -9.45 0.61 -13.88
C SER A 89 -10.53 -0.47 -13.77
N HIS A 90 -11.20 -0.56 -12.62
CA HIS A 90 -12.41 -1.35 -12.47
C HIS A 90 -13.45 -0.64 -11.60
N LEU A 91 -14.69 -1.12 -11.69
CA LEU A 91 -15.75 -0.80 -10.73
C LEU A 91 -15.93 -2.01 -9.81
N SER A 92 -15.79 -1.80 -8.51
CA SER A 92 -16.12 -2.78 -7.47
C SER A 92 -17.51 -2.51 -6.92
N ILE A 93 -18.30 -3.56 -6.74
CA ILE A 93 -19.68 -3.47 -6.26
C ILE A 93 -19.79 -4.33 -5.02
N HIS A 94 -19.93 -3.67 -3.87
CA HIS A 94 -20.03 -4.33 -2.57
C HIS A 94 -21.46 -4.29 -2.04
N PRO A 95 -21.84 -5.28 -1.19
CA PRO A 95 -23.10 -5.23 -0.48
C PRO A 95 -23.13 -4.03 0.47
N VAL A 96 -24.30 -3.42 0.66
CA VAL A 96 -24.47 -2.33 1.64
C VAL A 96 -24.20 -2.84 3.07
N PRO A 97 -23.23 -2.27 3.79
CA PRO A 97 -23.07 -2.55 5.22
C PRO A 97 -24.26 -2.02 6.02
N LYS A 98 -24.50 -2.59 7.20
CA LYS A 98 -25.55 -2.12 8.10
C LYS A 98 -25.40 -0.61 8.39
N GLY A 99 -26.46 0.15 8.18
CA GLY A 99 -26.48 1.60 8.43
C GLY A 99 -25.89 2.46 7.31
N LYS A 100 -25.61 1.89 6.13
CA LYS A 100 -25.23 2.62 4.92
C LYS A 100 -26.37 2.64 3.90
N THR A 101 -26.24 3.50 2.90
CA THR A 101 -27.25 3.71 1.85
C THR A 101 -26.77 3.07 0.54
N PRO A 102 -27.60 2.29 -0.18
CA PRO A 102 -27.26 1.84 -1.52
C PRO A 102 -27.15 3.02 -2.51
N GLY A 103 -26.42 2.83 -3.61
CA GLY A 103 -26.25 3.85 -4.63
C GLY A 103 -25.26 4.95 -4.27
N THR A 104 -24.50 4.77 -3.17
CA THR A 104 -23.41 5.68 -2.79
C THR A 104 -22.06 5.10 -3.20
N ILE A 105 -21.10 5.99 -3.43
CA ILE A 105 -19.68 5.62 -3.47
C ILE A 105 -19.26 5.23 -2.06
N ASP A 106 -18.70 4.03 -1.90
CA ASP A 106 -18.08 3.61 -0.64
C ASP A 106 -16.69 4.25 -0.51
N HIS A 107 -15.89 4.10 -1.56
CA HIS A 107 -14.57 4.70 -1.70
C HIS A 107 -14.16 4.79 -3.16
N PHE A 108 -13.14 5.57 -3.45
CA PHE A 108 -12.37 5.46 -4.69
C PHE A 108 -10.90 5.25 -4.36
N CYS A 109 -10.19 4.62 -5.28
CA CYS A 109 -8.79 4.26 -5.12
C CYS A 109 -7.93 5.04 -6.11
N ILE A 110 -6.92 5.74 -5.60
CA ILE A 110 -5.90 6.42 -6.43
C ILE A 110 -4.75 5.45 -6.65
N GLY A 111 -4.43 5.20 -7.92
CA GLY A 111 -3.26 4.43 -8.33
C GLY A 111 -1.99 5.29 -8.24
N LEU A 112 -0.95 4.72 -7.62
CA LEU A 112 0.37 5.32 -7.45
C LEU A 112 1.39 4.64 -8.37
N ASP A 113 2.20 5.44 -9.08
CA ASP A 113 3.26 4.93 -9.98
C ASP A 113 4.28 4.06 -9.25
N LYS A 114 4.62 4.45 -8.01
CA LYS A 114 5.54 3.71 -7.13
C LYS A 114 4.80 3.32 -5.86
N PHE A 115 4.28 2.09 -5.85
CA PHE A 115 3.54 1.58 -4.72
C PHE A 115 4.41 0.71 -3.81
N ASN A 116 4.46 1.08 -2.54
CA ASN A 116 4.95 0.24 -1.45
C ASN A 116 4.09 0.54 -0.23
N GLU A 117 3.33 -0.45 0.24
CA GLU A 117 2.33 -0.27 1.30
C GLU A 117 2.90 0.40 2.55
N SER A 118 4.00 -0.13 3.10
CA SER A 118 4.64 0.41 4.30
C SER A 118 5.11 1.85 4.11
N ALA A 119 5.72 2.17 2.96
CA ALA A 119 6.18 3.53 2.66
C ALA A 119 5.02 4.49 2.44
N VAL A 120 3.94 4.06 1.78
CA VAL A 120 2.70 4.84 1.60
C VAL A 120 2.09 5.20 2.95
N ILE A 121 1.93 4.21 3.84
CA ILE A 121 1.37 4.43 5.18
C ILE A 121 2.25 5.39 5.99
N ALA A 122 3.57 5.22 5.94
CA ALA A 122 4.51 6.10 6.63
C ALA A 122 4.42 7.54 6.10
N GLU A 123 4.38 7.72 4.78
CA GLU A 123 4.28 9.03 4.14
C GLU A 123 2.95 9.73 4.43
N LEU A 124 1.83 8.99 4.44
CA LEU A 124 0.53 9.51 4.85
C LEU A 124 0.57 10.04 6.29
N LYS A 125 1.13 9.28 7.23
CA LYS A 125 1.31 9.71 8.62
C LYS A 125 2.22 10.94 8.72
N ARG A 126 3.31 10.97 7.96
CA ARG A 126 4.24 12.11 7.91
C ARG A 126 3.54 13.39 7.43
N ARG A 127 2.55 13.27 6.53
CA ARG A 127 1.71 14.39 6.05
C ARG A 127 0.57 14.76 7.01
N GLY A 128 0.47 14.12 8.18
CA GLY A 128 -0.56 14.40 9.18
C GLY A 128 -1.90 13.69 8.95
N ALA A 129 -1.97 12.75 8.01
CA ALA A 129 -3.16 11.92 7.85
C ALA A 129 -3.21 10.80 8.91
N ASN A 130 -4.40 10.29 9.17
CA ASN A 130 -4.63 9.15 10.07
C ASN A 130 -5.12 7.93 9.27
N PRO A 131 -4.21 7.16 8.64
CA PRO A 131 -4.60 6.05 7.78
C PRO A 131 -5.13 4.84 8.55
N ALA A 132 -6.18 4.22 8.02
CA ALA A 132 -6.66 2.89 8.40
C ALA A 132 -6.26 1.90 7.30
N GLY A 133 -5.10 1.26 7.46
CA GLY A 133 -4.45 0.53 6.37
C GLY A 133 -4.08 1.49 5.23
N LEU A 134 -4.50 1.18 4.01
CA LEU A 134 -4.29 2.02 2.81
C LEU A 134 -5.40 3.06 2.58
N HIS A 135 -6.33 3.22 3.53
CA HIS A 135 -7.40 4.20 3.44
C HIS A 135 -7.12 5.44 4.28
N VAL A 136 -7.48 6.60 3.74
CA VAL A 136 -7.53 7.89 4.44
C VAL A 136 -8.87 8.57 4.18
N LYS A 137 -9.22 9.54 5.02
CA LYS A 137 -10.36 10.42 4.80
C LYS A 137 -9.90 11.72 4.13
N ASP A 138 -10.65 12.15 3.13
CA ASP A 138 -10.53 13.51 2.61
C ASP A 138 -11.15 14.53 3.61
N PRO A 139 -11.08 15.85 3.33
CA PRO A 139 -11.62 16.87 4.22
C PRO A 139 -13.12 16.73 4.53
N ASP A 140 -13.90 16.11 3.65
CA ASP A 140 -15.35 15.92 3.79
C ASP A 140 -15.72 14.52 4.30
N GLY A 141 -14.73 13.68 4.61
CA GLY A 141 -14.91 12.35 5.19
C GLY A 141 -15.12 11.23 4.17
N LEU A 142 -14.98 11.50 2.87
CA LEU A 142 -14.98 10.46 1.83
C LEU A 142 -13.75 9.58 2.00
N SER A 143 -13.96 8.28 1.82
CA SER A 143 -12.88 7.29 1.93
C SER A 143 -12.06 7.28 0.63
N VAL A 144 -10.76 7.54 0.75
CA VAL A 144 -9.80 7.45 -0.36
C VAL A 144 -8.84 6.31 -0.07
N GLN A 145 -8.78 5.33 -0.96
CA GLN A 145 -7.80 4.24 -0.90
C GLN A 145 -6.60 4.57 -1.80
N LEU A 146 -5.43 4.02 -1.47
CA LEU A 146 -4.24 4.08 -2.33
C LEU A 146 -3.79 2.67 -2.70
N ASN A 147 -3.41 2.46 -3.96
CA ASN A 147 -2.84 1.20 -4.44
C ASN A 147 -1.86 1.45 -5.61
N SER A 148 -1.28 0.40 -6.21
CA SER A 148 -0.55 0.50 -7.47
C SER A 148 -1.44 0.97 -8.64
N ILE A 149 -0.85 1.36 -9.76
CA ILE A 149 -1.61 1.78 -10.96
C ILE A 149 -2.46 0.66 -11.58
N ASP A 150 -2.04 -0.60 -11.43
CA ASP A 150 -2.67 -1.75 -12.08
C ASP A 150 -3.39 -2.60 -11.03
N GLY A 151 -4.70 -2.38 -10.89
CA GLY A 151 -5.56 -3.05 -9.91
C GLY A 151 -6.18 -4.35 -10.41
N HIS A 152 -5.44 -5.17 -11.17
CA HIS A 152 -5.86 -6.53 -11.46
C HIS A 152 -5.31 -7.44 -10.36
N ALA A 153 -6.15 -7.75 -9.38
CA ALA A 153 -5.89 -8.82 -8.43
C ALA A 153 -5.85 -10.20 -9.12
#